data_AF-A0A841U193-F1
#
_entry.id   AF-A0A841U193-F1
#
_cell.length_a   1.000
_cell.length_b   1.000
_cell.length_c   1.000
_cell.angle_alpha   90.00
_cell.angle_beta   90.00
_cell.angle_gamma   90.00
#
_symmetry.space_group_name_H-M   'P 1'
#
loop_
_entity.id
_entity.type
_entity.pdbx_description
1 polymer ?
#
loop_
_entity_poly.entity_id
_entity_poly.type
_entity_poly.pdbx_seq_one_letter_code
_entity_poly.pdbx_strand_id
1 'polypeptide(L)'
;MNDKQTGSFYTPEPLVQYMSSYAMEKTNAQSLLEPSAGDGRFIRWLNHYGRPIDAVEIDQGKINDLSTDMPQNVKLICNDFIQYSLTSNKKYDLIIGNPPYITKKNLSENERATSIELVKYWSLPESVFQNLWVSFVLGALKLLDSENGAIFFVLPFEFLQVHYAEKLRAFLERKFNLIEITTFKESVFPDIEQDVCLVFMTNQQELEPIVRYTTVENVNEIYPVEYSEIRRNKPLKKWSNSILNDDEIELLTRLTKKYTLVSNLGDISPGIVTGANEFFILNNSDAELLNCREYLLPIIPKGSNVANLLLFSKDDFNELNELNKKVWMLNLNDVDISKVSRTLKAYLAKGKRDELHKRYKCGKRDRWHDVPIVSSGNLMFYKRYNRLPRLIVNNAEVFTTDISYNIRLSEGYDSLSVAFCFYNSLTITLCEYNGRFYGGGVGELVPSEFKSLAIPYKRIHKNRVKKLDRMFRDNISIQDILTYVDSIVLSDLSITELNALKIIREKYLIRRLKSQY
;
A
#
# COMPACT_ATOMS: atom_id res chain seq x y z
N MET A 1 -4.15 24.21 -18.17
CA MET A 1 -4.89 23.33 -17.22
C MET A 1 -3.96 23.03 -16.06
N ASN A 2 -4.46 22.85 -14.84
CA ASN A 2 -3.59 22.64 -13.67
C ASN A 2 -2.95 21.24 -13.79
N ASP A 3 -1.62 21.10 -13.71
CA ASP A 3 -0.88 19.84 -13.96
C ASP A 3 -1.37 18.64 -13.12
N LYS A 4 -2.00 18.92 -11.98
CA LYS A 4 -2.65 17.91 -11.11
C LYS A 4 -3.87 17.23 -11.74
N GLN A 5 -4.54 17.86 -12.71
CA GLN A 5 -5.73 17.29 -13.38
C GLN A 5 -5.36 16.41 -14.58
N THR A 6 -4.24 16.69 -15.25
CA THR A 6 -3.75 15.89 -16.39
C THR A 6 -2.87 14.72 -15.96
N GLY A 7 -2.48 14.65 -14.68
CA GLY A 7 -1.61 13.60 -14.15
C GLY A 7 -0.21 13.57 -14.79
N SER A 8 0.19 14.67 -15.43
CA SER A 8 1.46 14.80 -16.15
C SER A 8 2.56 15.21 -15.16
N PHE A 9 3.42 14.26 -14.78
CA PHE A 9 4.66 14.55 -14.04
C PHE A 9 5.85 14.36 -14.97
N TYR A 10 6.62 15.41 -15.17
CA TYR A 10 7.76 15.37 -16.08
C TYR A 10 8.91 14.57 -15.49
N THR A 11 9.31 13.50 -16.18
CA THR A 11 10.44 12.65 -15.77
C THR A 11 11.74 13.48 -15.71
N PRO A 12 12.53 13.39 -14.63
CA PRO A 12 13.81 14.12 -14.53
C PRO A 12 14.78 13.71 -15.65
N GLU A 13 15.54 14.67 -16.16
CA GLU A 13 16.46 14.45 -17.27
C GLU A 13 17.49 13.32 -17.03
N PRO A 14 18.13 13.22 -15.84
CA PRO A 14 19.07 12.12 -15.57
C PRO A 14 18.41 10.74 -15.67
N LEU A 15 17.13 10.64 -15.28
CA LEU A 15 16.37 9.41 -15.34
C LEU A 15 16.00 9.05 -16.79
N VAL A 16 15.61 10.03 -17.60
CA VAL A 16 15.35 9.85 -19.03
C VAL A 16 16.61 9.37 -19.76
N GLN A 17 17.75 9.97 -19.47
CA GLN A 17 19.04 9.59 -20.05
C GLN A 17 19.41 8.15 -19.69
N TYR A 18 19.30 7.78 -18.40
CA TYR A 18 19.55 6.43 -17.94
C TYR A 18 18.64 5.41 -18.61
N MET A 19 17.33 5.64 -18.59
CA MET A 19 16.37 4.70 -19.14
C MET A 19 16.59 4.48 -20.64
N SER A 20 16.80 5.57 -21.38
CA SER A 20 17.05 5.55 -22.82
C SER A 20 18.34 4.78 -23.15
N SER A 21 19.44 5.09 -22.45
CA SER A 21 20.74 4.44 -22.69
C SER A 21 20.70 2.96 -22.32
N TYR A 22 20.16 2.65 -21.14
CA TYR A 22 20.02 1.28 -20.66
C TYR A 22 19.21 0.41 -21.62
N ALA A 23 18.03 0.88 -22.06
CA ALA A 23 17.20 0.12 -22.97
C ALA A 23 17.86 -0.08 -24.33
N MET A 24 18.45 0.97 -24.91
CA MET A 24 19.10 0.89 -26.22
C MET A 24 20.32 -0.04 -26.20
N GLU A 25 21.14 0.00 -25.15
CA GLU A 25 22.27 -0.92 -24.97
C GLU A 25 21.82 -2.37 -24.80
N LYS A 26 20.70 -2.60 -24.10
CA LYS A 26 20.19 -3.95 -23.84
C LYS A 26 19.52 -4.60 -25.04
N THR A 27 18.81 -3.83 -25.86
CA THR A 27 17.95 -4.39 -26.93
C THR A 27 18.48 -4.14 -28.33
N ASN A 28 19.31 -3.11 -28.53
CA ASN A 28 19.64 -2.58 -29.86
C ASN A 28 18.37 -2.40 -30.73
N ALA A 29 17.31 -1.85 -30.14
CA ALA A 29 16.01 -1.66 -30.78
C ALA A 29 16.12 -0.91 -32.12
N GLN A 30 15.38 -1.38 -33.14
CA GLN A 30 15.33 -0.77 -34.47
C GLN A 30 14.10 0.13 -34.65
N SER A 31 13.07 -0.05 -33.83
CA SER A 31 11.82 0.71 -33.86
C SER A 31 11.36 1.09 -32.45
N LEU A 32 11.08 2.38 -32.25
CA LEU A 32 10.79 2.95 -30.93
C LEU A 32 9.37 3.51 -30.87
N LEU A 33 8.71 3.34 -29.73
CA LEU A 33 7.44 3.98 -29.39
C LEU A 33 7.54 4.68 -28.04
N GLU A 34 7.20 5.96 -28.05
CA GLU A 34 6.86 6.72 -26.84
C GLU A 34 5.33 6.87 -26.81
N PRO A 35 4.61 6.32 -25.82
CA PRO A 35 3.14 6.27 -25.82
C PRO A 35 2.45 7.49 -25.17
N SER A 36 3.19 8.43 -24.59
CA SER A 36 2.68 9.55 -23.79
C SER A 36 3.65 10.75 -23.80
N ALA A 37 3.87 11.34 -24.97
CA ALA A 37 5.09 12.10 -25.26
C ALA A 37 5.31 13.33 -24.41
N GLY A 38 4.26 13.99 -23.93
CA GLY A 38 4.39 15.18 -23.10
C GLY A 38 5.19 16.26 -23.82
N ASP A 39 6.28 16.71 -23.19
CA ASP A 39 7.24 17.70 -23.71
C ASP A 39 8.40 17.08 -24.51
N GLY A 40 8.33 15.76 -24.77
CA GLY A 40 9.22 15.04 -25.68
C GLY A 40 10.59 14.69 -25.10
N ARG A 41 10.77 14.67 -23.78
CA ARG A 41 12.08 14.37 -23.15
C ARG A 41 12.71 13.07 -23.62
N PHE A 42 11.94 11.97 -23.61
CA PHE A 42 12.42 10.67 -24.12
C PHE A 42 12.78 10.74 -25.60
N ILE A 43 11.96 11.42 -26.41
CA ILE A 43 12.19 11.56 -27.86
C ILE A 43 13.54 12.25 -28.12
N ARG A 44 13.82 13.36 -27.43
CA ARG A 44 15.07 14.12 -27.59
C ARG A 44 16.30 13.26 -27.32
N TRP A 45 16.28 12.45 -26.25
CA TRP A 45 17.37 11.54 -25.94
C TRP A 45 17.48 10.36 -26.91
N LEU A 46 16.37 9.69 -27.21
CA LEU A 46 16.37 8.52 -28.08
C LEU A 46 16.75 8.87 -29.53
N ASN A 47 16.52 10.11 -29.95
CA ASN A 47 16.89 10.57 -31.26
C ASN A 47 18.40 10.45 -31.55
N HIS A 48 19.27 10.51 -30.53
CA HIS A 48 20.71 10.35 -30.70
C HIS A 48 21.12 8.99 -31.30
N TYR A 49 20.24 7.98 -31.22
CA TYR A 49 20.46 6.66 -31.81
C TYR A 49 20.02 6.55 -33.28
N GLY A 50 19.39 7.59 -33.84
CA GLY A 50 18.99 7.64 -35.25
C GLY A 50 17.94 6.60 -35.67
N ARG A 51 17.18 6.04 -34.71
CA ARG A 51 16.12 5.06 -34.97
C ARG A 51 14.78 5.76 -35.24
N PRO A 52 13.88 5.17 -36.04
CA PRO A 52 12.50 5.63 -36.16
C PRO A 52 11.78 5.64 -34.81
N ILE A 53 11.12 6.76 -34.49
CA ILE A 53 10.37 6.97 -33.24
C ILE A 53 8.94 7.36 -33.60
N ASP A 54 7.96 6.56 -33.20
CA ASP A 54 6.57 7.02 -33.15
C ASP A 54 6.30 7.58 -31.74
N ALA A 55 5.72 8.77 -31.65
CA ALA A 55 5.41 9.45 -30.40
C ALA A 55 3.93 9.80 -30.34
N VAL A 56 3.22 9.25 -29.36
CA VAL A 56 1.78 9.45 -29.18
C VAL A 56 1.54 10.46 -28.05
N GLU A 57 0.74 11.48 -28.32
CA GLU A 57 0.30 12.45 -27.32
C GLU A 57 -1.14 12.86 -27.60
N ILE A 58 -1.94 13.00 -26.54
CA ILE A 58 -3.37 13.30 -26.64
C ILE A 58 -3.62 14.81 -26.80
N ASP A 59 -2.72 15.64 -26.27
CA ASP A 59 -2.80 17.10 -26.33
C ASP A 59 -2.22 17.65 -27.65
N GLN A 60 -3.10 18.17 -28.50
CA GLN A 60 -2.73 18.78 -29.78
C GLN A 60 -1.80 20.00 -29.61
N GLY A 61 -1.92 20.76 -28.51
CA GLY A 61 -1.05 21.89 -28.22
C GLY A 61 0.39 21.44 -28.02
N LYS A 62 0.61 20.39 -27.22
CA LYS A 62 1.95 19.81 -27.02
C LYS A 62 2.53 19.25 -28.31
N ILE A 63 1.72 18.59 -29.15
CA ILE A 63 2.15 18.13 -30.48
C ILE A 63 2.64 19.31 -31.33
N ASN A 64 1.92 20.44 -31.33
CA ASN A 64 2.32 21.63 -32.07
C ASN A 64 3.65 22.19 -31.54
N ASP A 65 3.80 22.27 -30.22
CA ASP A 65 5.04 22.73 -29.58
C ASP A 65 6.23 21.83 -29.96
N LEU A 66 6.04 20.51 -29.93
CA LEU A 66 7.07 19.53 -30.33
C LEU A 66 7.45 19.68 -31.80
N SER A 67 6.46 19.88 -32.69
CA SER A 67 6.65 19.82 -34.15
C SER A 67 7.68 20.81 -34.69
N THR A 68 7.92 21.92 -33.98
CA THR A 68 8.86 22.96 -34.40
C THR A 68 10.32 22.47 -34.44
N ASP A 69 10.67 21.53 -33.56
CA ASP A 69 12.05 21.07 -33.34
C ASP A 69 12.24 19.56 -33.57
N MET A 70 11.25 18.85 -34.12
CA MET A 70 11.34 17.39 -34.26
C MET A 70 12.17 16.92 -35.48
N PRO A 71 13.13 16.00 -35.27
CA PRO A 71 13.90 15.34 -36.33
C PRO A 71 13.05 14.51 -37.31
N GLN A 72 13.58 14.27 -38.52
CA GLN A 72 12.87 13.54 -39.59
C GLN A 72 12.49 12.08 -39.25
N ASN A 73 13.25 11.43 -38.37
CA ASN A 73 12.98 10.07 -37.90
C ASN A 73 11.91 10.00 -36.80
N VAL A 74 11.34 11.13 -36.38
CA VAL A 74 10.27 11.20 -35.38
C VAL A 74 8.93 11.43 -36.06
N LYS A 75 7.96 10.56 -35.78
CA LYS A 75 6.56 10.71 -36.18
C LYS A 75 5.70 11.06 -34.97
N LEU A 76 5.21 12.29 -34.93
CA LEU A 76 4.24 12.75 -33.95
C LEU A 76 2.82 12.28 -34.32
N ILE A 77 2.10 11.72 -33.34
CA ILE A 77 0.74 11.16 -33.51
C ILE A 77 -0.17 11.78 -32.43
N CYS A 78 -1.06 12.68 -32.84
CA CYS A 78 -2.07 13.23 -31.95
C CYS A 78 -3.21 12.24 -31.76
N ASN A 79 -3.19 11.44 -30.68
CA ASN A 79 -4.21 10.43 -30.40
C ASN A 79 -4.21 10.02 -28.92
N ASP A 80 -5.33 9.46 -28.45
CA ASP A 80 -5.37 8.69 -27.21
C ASP A 80 -4.57 7.39 -27.41
N PHE A 81 -3.58 7.12 -26.56
CA PHE A 81 -2.73 5.95 -26.69
C PHE A 81 -3.48 4.61 -26.57
N ILE A 82 -4.49 4.53 -25.71
CA ILE A 82 -5.27 3.31 -25.53
C ILE A 82 -6.04 3.02 -26.82
N GLN A 83 -6.67 4.05 -27.41
CA GLN A 83 -7.35 3.95 -28.70
C GLN A 83 -6.38 3.60 -29.84
N TYR A 84 -5.21 4.25 -29.86
CA TYR A 84 -4.14 3.95 -30.83
C TYR A 84 -3.69 2.49 -30.73
N SER A 85 -3.49 1.98 -29.52
CA SER A 85 -3.07 0.60 -29.29
C SER A 85 -4.08 -0.44 -29.77
N LEU A 86 -5.39 -0.13 -29.72
CA LEU A 86 -6.46 -1.01 -30.19
C LEU A 86 -6.57 -1.03 -31.71
N THR A 87 -6.29 0.09 -32.37
CA THR A 87 -6.50 0.28 -33.81
C THR A 87 -5.26 0.05 -34.66
N SER A 88 -4.08 0.27 -34.10
CA SER A 88 -2.80 0.07 -34.80
C SER A 88 -2.40 -1.40 -34.81
N ASN A 89 -1.85 -1.83 -35.95
CA ASN A 89 -1.21 -3.14 -36.10
C ASN A 89 0.33 -3.07 -36.11
N LYS A 90 0.89 -1.87 -35.88
CA LYS A 90 2.35 -1.70 -35.82
C LYS A 90 2.94 -2.44 -34.63
N LYS A 91 4.22 -2.83 -34.79
CA LYS A 91 5.03 -3.49 -33.77
C LYS A 91 6.31 -2.70 -33.53
N TYR A 92 6.74 -2.68 -32.27
CA TYR A 92 7.91 -1.93 -31.82
C TYR A 92 8.84 -2.79 -30.99
N ASP A 93 10.15 -2.59 -31.19
CA ASP A 93 11.19 -3.28 -30.44
C ASP A 93 11.39 -2.67 -29.05
N LEU A 94 11.17 -1.37 -28.90
CA LEU A 94 11.21 -0.69 -27.60
C LEU A 94 10.02 0.24 -27.43
N ILE A 95 9.27 0.03 -26.35
CA ILE A 95 8.22 0.94 -25.90
C ILE A 95 8.65 1.52 -24.56
N ILE A 96 8.88 2.83 -24.51
CA ILE A 96 9.52 3.51 -23.37
C ILE A 96 8.80 4.81 -23.04
N GLY A 97 8.66 5.15 -21.76
CA GLY A 97 8.01 6.40 -21.37
C GLY A 97 7.57 6.45 -19.91
N ASN A 98 6.77 7.46 -19.59
CA ASN A 98 6.15 7.65 -18.27
C ASN A 98 4.62 7.75 -18.41
N PRO A 99 3.89 6.62 -18.30
CA PRO A 99 2.43 6.61 -18.37
C PRO A 99 1.76 7.56 -17.36
N PRO A 100 0.58 8.13 -17.67
CA PRO A 100 -0.14 9.02 -16.77
C PRO A 100 -0.76 8.30 -15.56
N TYR A 101 -0.72 8.93 -14.37
CA TYR A 101 -1.21 8.35 -13.11
C TYR A 101 -2.62 8.84 -12.76
N ILE A 102 -3.62 8.41 -13.54
CA ILE A 102 -5.00 8.84 -13.38
C ILE A 102 -5.87 7.69 -12.86
N THR A 103 -6.46 7.87 -11.68
CA THR A 103 -7.35 6.86 -11.10
C THR A 103 -8.63 6.70 -11.94
N LYS A 104 -9.18 5.48 -11.98
CA LYS A 104 -10.42 5.14 -12.70
C LYS A 104 -11.59 6.08 -12.41
N LYS A 105 -11.64 6.66 -11.20
CA LYS A 105 -12.72 7.58 -10.77
C LYS A 105 -12.66 8.93 -11.48
N ASN A 106 -11.48 9.35 -11.92
CA ASN A 106 -11.23 10.65 -12.54
C ASN A 106 -11.27 10.61 -14.06
N LEU A 107 -11.34 9.42 -14.67
CA LEU A 107 -11.48 9.25 -16.11
C LEU A 107 -12.91 9.54 -16.56
N SER A 108 -13.10 10.02 -17.78
CA SER A 108 -14.40 10.08 -18.45
C SER A 108 -14.99 8.68 -18.69
N GLU A 109 -16.27 8.60 -19.04
CA GLU A 109 -16.92 7.30 -19.33
C GLU A 109 -16.31 6.62 -20.56
N ASN A 110 -15.97 7.37 -21.60
CA ASN A 110 -15.32 6.84 -22.80
C ASN A 110 -13.93 6.27 -22.50
N GLU A 111 -13.07 7.01 -21.80
CA GLU A 111 -11.72 6.52 -21.44
C GLU A 111 -11.78 5.23 -20.62
N ARG A 112 -12.78 5.11 -19.73
CA ARG A 112 -13.02 3.88 -18.97
C ARG A 112 -13.46 2.74 -19.88
N ALA A 113 -14.36 2.99 -20.82
CA ALA A 113 -14.86 1.99 -21.75
C ALA A 113 -13.74 1.42 -22.63
N THR A 114 -12.93 2.30 -23.24
CA THR A 114 -11.78 1.91 -24.08
C THR A 114 -10.73 1.13 -23.28
N SER A 115 -10.44 1.55 -22.04
CA SER A 115 -9.56 0.80 -21.13
C SER A 115 -10.10 -0.60 -20.79
N ILE A 116 -11.41 -0.73 -20.58
CA ILE A 116 -12.06 -2.02 -20.31
C ILE A 116 -12.00 -2.93 -21.54
N GLU A 117 -12.16 -2.39 -22.75
CA GLU A 117 -12.00 -3.16 -23.99
C GLU A 117 -10.60 -3.79 -24.09
N LEU A 118 -9.56 -3.01 -23.80
CA LEU A 118 -8.18 -3.50 -23.79
C LEU A 118 -7.94 -4.56 -22.71
N VAL A 119 -8.52 -4.41 -21.51
CA VAL A 119 -8.48 -5.43 -20.45
C VAL A 119 -9.15 -6.74 -20.91
N LYS A 120 -10.31 -6.64 -21.59
CA LYS A 120 -11.04 -7.78 -22.14
C LYS A 120 -10.29 -8.46 -23.27
N TYR A 121 -9.62 -7.70 -24.14
CA TYR A 121 -8.75 -8.23 -25.20
C TYR A 121 -7.72 -9.21 -24.64
N TRP A 122 -7.15 -8.91 -23.47
CA TRP A 122 -6.19 -9.78 -22.77
C TRP A 122 -6.82 -10.84 -21.86
N SER A 123 -8.14 -10.99 -21.86
CA SER A 123 -8.88 -11.92 -20.99
C SER A 123 -8.59 -11.72 -19.49
N LEU A 124 -8.29 -10.48 -19.09
CA LEU A 124 -8.10 -10.11 -17.69
C LEU A 124 -9.43 -9.65 -17.07
N PRO A 125 -9.63 -9.81 -15.76
CA PRO A 125 -10.84 -9.33 -15.11
C PRO A 125 -10.82 -7.81 -14.99
N GLU A 126 -11.98 -7.18 -15.21
CA GLU A 126 -12.13 -5.71 -15.13
C GLU A 126 -11.69 -5.10 -13.79
N SER A 127 -11.65 -5.90 -12.72
CA SER A 127 -11.18 -5.46 -11.41
C SER A 127 -9.71 -5.03 -11.38
N VAL A 128 -8.89 -5.47 -12.35
CA VAL A 128 -7.49 -5.06 -12.52
C VAL A 128 -7.39 -3.59 -12.87
N PHE A 129 -8.37 -3.03 -13.58
CA PHE A 129 -8.35 -1.64 -13.99
C PHE A 129 -8.83 -0.72 -12.87
N GLN A 130 -7.88 -0.09 -12.19
CA GLN A 130 -8.11 0.96 -11.17
C GLN A 130 -7.37 2.26 -11.47
N ASN A 131 -6.38 2.24 -12.35
CA ASN A 131 -5.55 3.37 -12.75
C ASN A 131 -5.17 3.24 -14.24
N LEU A 132 -5.04 4.36 -14.95
CA LEU A 132 -4.80 4.42 -16.39
C LEU A 132 -3.48 3.77 -16.82
N TRP A 133 -2.43 3.81 -15.98
CA TRP A 133 -1.17 3.14 -16.27
C TRP A 133 -1.34 1.63 -16.56
N VAL A 134 -2.39 0.98 -16.04
CA VAL A 134 -2.73 -0.42 -16.36
C VAL A 134 -2.98 -0.58 -17.85
N SER A 135 -3.81 0.30 -18.42
CA SER A 135 -4.15 0.30 -19.84
C SER A 135 -2.92 0.62 -20.68
N PHE A 136 -2.02 1.49 -20.22
CA PHE A 136 -0.76 1.77 -20.91
C PHE A 136 0.14 0.53 -21.00
N VAL A 137 0.30 -0.23 -19.91
CA VAL A 137 1.05 -1.50 -19.91
C VAL A 137 0.42 -2.50 -20.89
N LEU A 138 -0.91 -2.66 -20.87
CA LEU A 138 -1.61 -3.58 -21.76
C LEU A 138 -1.58 -3.14 -23.23
N GLY A 139 -1.55 -1.83 -23.49
CA GLY A 139 -1.50 -1.25 -24.82
C GLY A 139 -0.10 -1.40 -25.42
N ALA A 140 0.92 -1.14 -24.59
CA ALA A 140 2.31 -1.41 -24.93
C ALA A 140 2.52 -2.88 -25.27
N LEU A 141 2.03 -3.82 -24.45
CA LEU A 141 2.06 -5.25 -24.76
C LEU A 141 1.41 -5.60 -26.10
N LYS A 142 0.34 -4.91 -26.49
CA LYS A 142 -0.37 -5.17 -27.75
C LYS A 142 0.43 -4.71 -28.95
N LEU A 143 1.18 -3.62 -28.81
CA LEU A 143 2.05 -3.06 -29.85
C LEU A 143 3.50 -3.57 -29.77
N LEU A 144 3.83 -4.40 -28.79
CA LEU A 144 5.18 -4.93 -28.62
C LEU A 144 5.49 -6.00 -29.67
N ASP A 145 6.70 -5.96 -30.21
CA ASP A 145 7.27 -7.06 -30.99
C ASP A 145 7.39 -8.34 -30.13
N SER A 146 7.04 -9.49 -30.72
CA SER A 146 6.93 -10.74 -29.96
C SER A 146 8.24 -11.47 -29.73
N GLU A 147 9.28 -11.22 -30.54
CA GLU A 147 10.53 -11.96 -30.47
C GLU A 147 11.55 -11.27 -29.57
N ASN A 148 11.74 -9.96 -29.74
CA ASN A 148 12.81 -9.22 -29.05
C ASN A 148 12.34 -7.88 -28.45
N GLY A 149 11.03 -7.67 -28.34
CA GLY A 149 10.48 -6.43 -27.80
C GLY A 149 10.79 -6.22 -26.32
N ALA A 150 11.00 -4.97 -25.94
CA ALA A 150 11.12 -4.53 -24.56
C ALA A 150 10.15 -3.38 -24.22
N ILE A 151 9.68 -3.38 -22.97
CA ILE A 151 8.92 -2.28 -22.39
C ILE A 151 9.75 -1.69 -21.27
N PHE A 152 9.92 -0.37 -21.22
CA PHE A 152 10.54 0.33 -20.11
C PHE A 152 9.71 1.51 -19.62
N PHE A 153 9.02 1.35 -18.49
CA PHE A 153 8.15 2.39 -17.96
C PHE A 153 8.57 2.88 -16.58
N VAL A 154 8.34 4.18 -16.36
CA VAL A 154 8.23 4.76 -15.02
C VAL A 154 6.80 4.47 -14.51
N LEU A 155 6.69 3.60 -13.51
CA LEU A 155 5.40 3.18 -12.94
C LEU A 155 5.32 3.59 -11.46
N PRO A 156 4.12 3.86 -10.92
CA PRO A 156 3.99 4.14 -9.51
C PRO A 156 4.34 2.88 -8.70
N PHE A 157 5.01 3.05 -7.55
CA PHE A 157 5.42 1.94 -6.69
C PHE A 157 4.22 1.07 -6.26
N GLU A 158 3.01 1.64 -6.23
CA GLU A 158 1.77 0.89 -5.99
C GLU A 158 1.64 -0.35 -6.89
N PHE A 159 2.12 -0.28 -8.14
CA PHE A 159 2.13 -1.38 -9.10
C PHE A 159 2.81 -2.63 -8.55
N LEU A 160 3.78 -2.50 -7.64
CA LEU A 160 4.52 -3.63 -7.08
C LEU A 160 3.78 -4.35 -5.93
N GLN A 161 2.81 -3.69 -5.26
CA GLN A 161 2.26 -4.18 -3.99
C GLN A 161 0.72 -4.25 -3.91
N VAL A 162 -0.02 -3.49 -4.71
CA VAL A 162 -1.50 -3.45 -4.61
C VAL A 162 -2.13 -4.74 -5.15
N HIS A 163 -3.24 -5.14 -4.53
CA HIS A 163 -3.93 -6.39 -4.86
C HIS A 163 -4.63 -6.38 -6.24
N TYR A 164 -5.19 -5.24 -6.66
CA TYR A 164 -5.85 -5.19 -7.97
C TYR A 164 -4.88 -5.48 -9.13
N ALA A 165 -3.59 -5.14 -8.96
CA ALA A 165 -2.55 -5.38 -9.94
C ALA A 165 -1.93 -6.79 -9.85
N GLU A 166 -2.30 -7.62 -8.87
CA GLU A 166 -1.74 -8.98 -8.69
C GLU A 166 -1.93 -9.85 -9.93
N LYS A 167 -3.12 -9.84 -10.53
CA LYS A 167 -3.42 -10.61 -11.75
C LYS A 167 -2.67 -10.08 -12.97
N LEU A 168 -2.41 -8.77 -13.04
CA LEU A 168 -1.59 -8.16 -14.08
C LEU A 168 -0.14 -8.59 -13.95
N ARG A 169 0.45 -8.51 -12.74
CA ARG A 169 1.81 -8.99 -12.46
C ARG A 169 2.00 -10.45 -12.83
N ALA A 170 1.08 -11.32 -12.39
CA ALA A 170 1.11 -12.74 -12.75
C ALA A 170 0.97 -12.97 -14.26
N PHE A 171 0.22 -12.13 -14.97
CA PHE A 171 0.11 -12.17 -16.42
C PHE A 171 1.41 -11.74 -17.12
N LEU A 172 2.07 -10.69 -16.64
CA LEU A 172 3.36 -10.20 -17.14
C LEU A 172 4.47 -11.23 -16.94
N GLU A 173 4.51 -11.91 -15.78
CA GLU A 173 5.50 -12.98 -15.52
C GLU A 173 5.34 -14.20 -16.44
N ARG A 174 4.18 -14.37 -17.09
CA ARG A 174 4.00 -15.40 -18.13
C ARG A 174 4.39 -14.91 -19.52
N LYS A 175 4.53 -13.60 -19.71
CA LYS A 175 4.88 -12.97 -20.99
C LYS A 175 6.36 -12.65 -21.12
N PHE A 176 7.03 -12.42 -19.99
CA PHE A 176 8.43 -12.02 -19.93
C PHE A 176 9.22 -12.97 -19.03
N ASN A 177 10.34 -13.48 -19.54
CA ASN A 177 11.31 -14.21 -18.73
C ASN A 177 12.30 -13.27 -18.02
N LEU A 178 12.44 -12.01 -18.44
CA LEU A 178 13.21 -10.99 -17.73
C LEU A 178 12.31 -9.81 -17.33
N ILE A 179 12.19 -9.61 -16.02
CA ILE A 179 11.57 -8.42 -15.44
C ILE A 179 12.58 -7.80 -14.49
N GLU A 180 12.94 -6.54 -14.73
CA GLU A 180 13.88 -5.79 -13.91
C GLU A 180 13.16 -4.59 -13.29
N ILE A 181 13.23 -4.51 -11.96
CA ILE A 181 12.58 -3.49 -11.16
C ILE A 181 13.68 -2.66 -10.54
N THR A 182 13.71 -1.37 -10.86
CA THR A 182 14.62 -0.40 -10.23
C THR A 182 13.83 0.51 -9.30
N THR A 183 14.27 0.63 -8.05
CA THR A 183 13.69 1.52 -7.05
C THR A 183 14.74 2.44 -6.47
N PHE A 184 14.31 3.52 -5.80
CA PHE A 184 15.19 4.59 -5.35
C PHE A 184 15.12 4.72 -3.83
N LYS A 185 16.28 4.88 -3.20
CA LYS A 185 16.39 5.14 -1.76
C LYS A 185 15.85 6.53 -1.40
N GLU A 186 16.03 7.51 -2.29
CA GLU A 186 15.46 8.85 -2.19
C GLU A 186 14.13 8.98 -2.98
N SER A 187 13.39 10.07 -2.76
CA SER A 187 12.24 10.38 -3.62
C SER A 187 12.74 10.90 -4.98
N VAL A 188 12.25 10.31 -6.06
CA VAL A 188 12.51 10.77 -7.45
C VAL A 188 11.87 12.13 -7.70
N PHE A 189 10.72 12.36 -7.09
CA PHE A 189 9.88 13.53 -7.30
C PHE A 189 9.58 14.17 -5.93
N PRO A 190 10.31 15.22 -5.53
CA PRO A 190 10.15 15.82 -4.20
C PRO A 190 8.74 16.38 -3.93
N ASP A 191 8.06 16.84 -4.99
CA ASP A 191 6.77 17.52 -4.90
C ASP A 191 5.56 16.58 -4.86
N ILE A 192 5.78 15.25 -4.90
CA ILE A 192 4.71 14.25 -4.81
C ILE A 192 4.97 13.23 -3.71
N GLU A 193 3.91 12.81 -3.05
CA GLU A 193 3.98 11.77 -2.00
C GLU A 193 4.07 10.35 -2.58
N GLN A 194 3.87 10.19 -3.89
CA GLN A 194 3.82 8.88 -4.54
C GLN A 194 5.21 8.47 -5.04
N ASP A 195 5.74 7.41 -4.44
CA ASP A 195 6.96 6.77 -4.93
C ASP A 195 6.75 6.13 -6.31
N VAL A 196 7.82 6.11 -7.11
CA VAL A 196 7.87 5.46 -8.42
C VAL A 196 8.91 4.35 -8.45
N CYS A 197 8.80 3.48 -9.45
CA CYS A 197 9.75 2.45 -9.79
C CYS A 197 9.93 2.42 -11.32
N LEU A 198 11.08 1.96 -11.78
CA LEU A 198 11.29 1.68 -13.20
C LEU A 198 11.08 0.19 -13.41
N VAL A 199 10.34 -0.16 -14.45
CA VAL A 199 10.04 -1.55 -14.78
C VAL A 199 10.44 -1.80 -16.23
N PHE A 200 11.54 -2.53 -16.41
CA PHE A 200 12.01 -3.02 -17.69
C PHE A 200 11.58 -4.47 -17.86
N MET A 201 10.96 -4.81 -18.98
CA MET A 201 10.44 -6.14 -19.26
C MET A 201 10.80 -6.55 -20.68
N THR A 202 11.41 -7.73 -20.84
CA THR A 202 11.78 -8.28 -22.15
C THR A 202 11.91 -9.80 -22.08
N ASN A 203 12.12 -10.44 -23.23
CA ASN A 203 12.49 -11.85 -23.31
C ASN A 203 13.95 -11.97 -23.77
N GLN A 204 14.73 -12.79 -23.07
CA GLN A 204 16.09 -13.13 -23.48
C GLN A 204 16.17 -14.61 -23.82
N GLN A 205 16.86 -14.95 -24.92
CA GLN A 205 17.09 -16.34 -25.29
C GLN A 205 17.88 -17.06 -24.18
N GLU A 206 17.52 -18.33 -23.94
CA GLU A 206 18.18 -19.21 -22.96
C GLU A 206 18.14 -18.70 -21.50
N LEU A 207 17.33 -17.69 -21.21
CA LEU A 207 17.15 -17.18 -19.86
C LEU A 207 15.93 -17.84 -19.20
N GLU A 208 16.17 -18.54 -18.09
CA GLU A 208 15.11 -18.96 -17.19
C GLU A 208 14.36 -17.76 -16.61
N PRO A 209 13.04 -17.81 -16.40
CA PRO A 209 12.29 -16.69 -15.88
C PRO A 209 12.85 -16.14 -14.56
N ILE A 210 13.30 -14.88 -14.56
CA ILE A 210 13.81 -14.16 -13.38
C ILE A 210 13.11 -12.82 -13.13
N VAL A 211 13.06 -12.39 -11.88
CA VAL A 211 12.74 -11.00 -11.51
C VAL A 211 13.96 -10.44 -10.79
N ARG A 212 14.58 -9.41 -11.37
CA ARG A 212 15.67 -8.68 -10.74
C ARG A 212 15.10 -7.45 -10.05
N TYR A 213 15.58 -7.19 -8.84
CA TYR A 213 15.21 -6.02 -8.08
C TYR A 213 16.48 -5.32 -7.63
N THR A 214 16.59 -4.05 -8.01
CA THR A 214 17.72 -3.19 -7.69
C THR A 214 17.21 -1.95 -6.97
N THR A 215 17.79 -1.64 -5.82
CA THR A 215 17.66 -0.32 -5.20
C THR A 215 18.88 0.50 -5.59
N VAL A 216 18.68 1.71 -6.10
CA VAL A 216 19.74 2.68 -6.38
C VAL A 216 19.66 3.87 -5.42
N GLU A 217 20.75 4.61 -5.28
CA GLU A 217 20.83 5.71 -4.31
C GLU A 217 19.82 6.82 -4.65
N ASN A 218 19.93 7.42 -5.83
CA ASN A 218 19.00 8.48 -6.27
C ASN A 218 18.98 8.59 -7.81
N VAL A 219 18.25 9.59 -8.32
CA VAL A 219 18.06 9.82 -9.77
C VAL A 219 19.33 10.27 -10.49
N ASN A 220 20.27 10.91 -9.78
CA ASN A 220 21.53 11.38 -10.32
C ASN A 220 22.63 10.32 -10.21
N GLU A 221 22.51 9.43 -9.21
CA GLU A 221 23.46 8.39 -8.87
C GLU A 221 22.78 7.02 -8.91
N ILE A 222 22.69 6.45 -10.12
CA ILE A 222 22.03 5.16 -10.38
C ILE A 222 23.01 4.01 -10.12
N TYR A 223 23.72 4.07 -8.99
CA TYR A 223 24.59 2.99 -8.53
C TYR A 223 23.76 2.01 -7.67
N PRO A 224 23.84 0.70 -7.95
CA PRO A 224 23.16 -0.31 -7.13
C PRO A 224 23.67 -0.29 -5.69
N VAL A 225 22.76 -0.08 -4.74
CA VAL A 225 23.04 -0.19 -3.29
C VAL A 225 22.46 -1.46 -2.69
N GLU A 226 21.40 -2.00 -3.30
CA GLU A 226 20.85 -3.31 -2.97
C GLU A 226 20.49 -4.04 -4.27
N TYR A 227 20.67 -5.35 -4.25
CA TYR A 227 20.36 -6.22 -5.38
C TYR A 227 19.79 -7.56 -4.89
N SER A 228 18.83 -8.06 -5.65
CA SER A 228 18.18 -9.36 -5.42
C SER A 228 17.64 -9.92 -6.71
N GLU A 229 17.60 -11.24 -6.80
CA GLU A 229 17.08 -11.96 -7.96
C GLU A 229 16.22 -13.12 -7.49
N ILE A 230 15.00 -13.22 -8.05
CA ILE A 230 14.04 -14.28 -7.79
C ILE A 230 13.89 -15.17 -9.00
N ARG A 231 14.04 -16.48 -8.80
CA ARG A 231 13.90 -17.52 -9.82
C ARG A 231 12.81 -18.54 -9.47
N ARG A 232 12.81 -19.05 -8.22
CA ARG A 232 12.00 -20.21 -7.82
C ARG A 232 10.54 -19.90 -7.47
N ASN A 233 10.24 -18.69 -7.01
CA ASN A 233 8.95 -18.35 -6.40
C ASN A 233 7.98 -17.62 -7.34
N LYS A 234 7.95 -17.99 -8.62
CA LYS A 234 7.11 -17.36 -9.66
C LYS A 234 5.78 -18.11 -9.90
N PRO A 235 4.67 -17.41 -10.22
CA PRO A 235 4.53 -15.96 -10.22
C PRO A 235 4.48 -15.37 -8.81
N LEU A 236 5.07 -14.19 -8.64
CA LEU A 236 5.07 -13.48 -7.38
C LEU A 236 3.73 -12.77 -7.14
N LYS A 237 3.15 -12.95 -5.95
CA LYS A 237 1.93 -12.21 -5.56
C LYS A 237 2.19 -10.70 -5.46
N LYS A 238 3.34 -10.31 -4.91
CA LYS A 238 3.79 -8.92 -4.75
C LYS A 238 5.23 -8.80 -5.24
N TRP A 239 5.44 -8.02 -6.30
CA TRP A 239 6.80 -7.72 -6.79
C TRP A 239 7.59 -6.84 -5.83
N SER A 240 6.92 -6.15 -4.89
CA SER A 240 7.63 -5.47 -3.80
C SER A 240 8.40 -6.47 -2.93
N ASN A 241 8.06 -7.76 -2.93
CA ASN A 241 8.83 -8.76 -2.19
C ASN A 241 10.07 -9.25 -2.94
N SER A 242 10.29 -8.80 -4.18
CA SER A 242 11.49 -9.12 -4.95
C SER A 242 12.77 -8.48 -4.39
N ILE A 243 12.67 -7.58 -3.40
CA ILE A 243 13.82 -7.08 -2.60
C ILE A 243 14.50 -8.22 -1.79
N LEU A 244 13.78 -9.32 -1.61
CA LEU A 244 14.32 -10.54 -1.02
C LEU A 244 14.80 -11.48 -2.12
N ASN A 245 15.77 -12.33 -1.81
CA ASN A 245 16.18 -13.43 -2.68
C ASN A 245 15.37 -14.71 -2.40
N ASP A 246 15.55 -15.75 -3.21
CA ASP A 246 14.78 -16.99 -3.07
C ASP A 246 14.99 -17.69 -1.70
N ASP A 247 16.18 -17.64 -1.13
CA ASP A 247 16.47 -18.29 0.17
C ASP A 247 15.76 -17.57 1.33
N GLU A 248 15.70 -16.24 1.28
CA GLU A 248 14.97 -15.41 2.23
C GLU A 248 13.45 -15.66 2.14
N ILE A 249 12.90 -15.77 0.92
CA ILE A 249 11.49 -16.11 0.72
C ILE A 249 11.18 -17.53 1.20
N GLU A 250 12.07 -18.49 0.93
CA GLU A 250 11.91 -19.88 1.37
C GLU A 250 11.94 -19.98 2.90
N LEU A 251 12.87 -19.27 3.56
CA LEU A 251 12.93 -19.14 5.01
C LEU A 251 11.61 -18.63 5.58
N LEU A 252 11.11 -17.49 5.09
CA LEU A 252 9.84 -16.92 5.56
C LEU A 252 8.67 -17.88 5.33
N THR A 253 8.64 -18.54 4.17
CA THR A 253 7.57 -19.50 3.83
C THR A 253 7.58 -20.71 4.76
N ARG A 254 8.76 -21.29 5.01
CA ARG A 254 8.93 -22.43 5.94
C ARG A 254 8.52 -22.04 7.36
N LEU A 255 8.98 -20.89 7.85
CA LEU A 255 8.66 -20.42 9.19
C LEU A 255 7.17 -20.06 9.34
N THR A 256 6.55 -19.48 8.31
CA THR A 256 5.10 -19.20 8.30
C THR A 256 4.29 -20.48 8.43
N LYS A 257 4.68 -21.56 7.73
CA LYS A 257 4.01 -22.87 7.83
C LYS A 257 4.20 -23.57 9.17
N LYS A 258 5.24 -23.21 9.93
CA LYS A 258 5.58 -23.84 11.21
C LYS A 258 4.68 -23.38 12.37
N TYR A 259 4.13 -22.16 12.29
CA TYR A 259 3.41 -21.53 13.40
C TYR A 259 1.94 -21.25 13.09
N THR A 260 1.16 -21.00 14.14
CA THR A 260 -0.28 -20.71 14.04
C THR A 260 -0.52 -19.39 13.31
N LEU A 261 -1.46 -19.39 12.36
CA LEU A 261 -1.89 -18.17 11.67
C LEU A 261 -2.82 -17.33 12.56
N VAL A 262 -2.76 -16.01 12.41
CA VAL A 262 -3.66 -15.05 13.07
C VAL A 262 -5.12 -15.36 12.78
N SER A 263 -5.43 -15.86 11.57
CA SER A 263 -6.78 -16.31 11.20
C SER A 263 -7.37 -17.37 12.14
N ASN A 264 -6.53 -18.12 12.84
CA ASN A 264 -6.94 -19.23 13.71
C ASN A 264 -7.11 -18.80 15.18
N LEU A 265 -6.81 -17.55 15.51
CA LEU A 265 -6.92 -17.04 16.88
C LEU A 265 -8.37 -16.80 17.30
N GLY A 266 -9.26 -16.55 16.35
CA GLY A 266 -10.68 -16.31 16.57
C GLY A 266 -11.29 -15.33 15.58
N ASP A 267 -12.40 -14.71 15.95
CA ASP A 267 -13.11 -13.77 15.10
C ASP A 267 -12.38 -12.42 15.05
N ILE A 268 -12.23 -11.87 13.85
CA ILE A 268 -11.48 -10.64 13.60
C ILE A 268 -12.30 -9.76 12.68
N SER A 269 -12.64 -8.58 13.18
CA SER A 269 -13.41 -7.57 12.44
C SER A 269 -12.84 -6.16 12.64
N PRO A 270 -13.04 -5.25 11.68
CA PRO A 270 -12.74 -3.84 11.89
C PRO A 270 -13.63 -3.23 12.97
N GLY A 271 -13.15 -2.16 13.61
CA GLY A 271 -13.95 -1.35 14.51
C GLY A 271 -15.08 -0.56 13.83
N ILE A 272 -15.72 0.30 14.62
CA ILE A 272 -16.96 1.00 14.26
C ILE A 272 -16.69 2.07 13.18
N VAL A 273 -17.54 2.08 12.14
CA VAL A 273 -17.53 3.11 11.09
C VAL A 273 -18.67 4.10 11.34
N THR A 274 -18.36 5.21 12.02
CA THR A 274 -19.38 6.20 12.40
C THR A 274 -19.93 6.98 11.19
N GLY A 275 -19.09 7.24 10.19
CA GLY A 275 -19.40 8.14 9.05
C GLY A 275 -19.21 9.64 9.35
N ALA A 276 -19.05 10.01 10.62
CA ALA A 276 -18.80 11.37 11.08
C ALA A 276 -18.18 11.38 12.48
N ASN A 277 -16.92 10.96 12.61
CA ASN A 277 -16.25 10.80 13.92
C ASN A 277 -16.35 12.07 14.79
N GLU A 278 -16.16 13.25 14.21
CA GLU A 278 -16.21 14.51 14.95
C GLU A 278 -17.58 14.83 15.56
N PHE A 279 -18.66 14.24 15.02
CA PHE A 279 -20.03 14.38 15.52
C PHE A 279 -20.41 13.28 16.50
N PHE A 280 -20.05 12.03 16.20
CA PHE A 280 -20.45 10.89 17.04
C PHE A 280 -19.52 10.65 18.22
N ILE A 281 -18.32 11.22 18.24
CA ILE A 281 -17.32 10.97 19.28
C ILE A 281 -17.06 12.28 20.03
N LEU A 282 -17.44 12.26 21.29
CA LEU A 282 -17.48 13.38 22.22
C LEU A 282 -16.31 13.28 23.21
N ASN A 283 -15.90 14.44 23.70
CA ASN A 283 -15.09 14.54 24.92
C ASN A 283 -16.02 14.62 26.15
N ASN A 284 -15.45 14.66 27.35
CA ASN A 284 -16.22 14.69 28.59
C ASN A 284 -17.07 15.98 28.70
N SER A 285 -16.52 17.13 28.30
CA SER A 285 -17.24 18.42 28.33
C SER A 285 -18.47 18.44 27.42
N ASP A 286 -18.35 17.94 26.20
CA ASP A 286 -19.44 17.86 25.23
C ASP A 286 -20.53 16.89 25.72
N ALA A 287 -20.14 15.76 26.31
CA ALA A 287 -21.06 14.79 26.90
C ALA A 287 -21.91 15.38 28.05
N GLU A 288 -21.31 16.22 28.89
CA GLU A 288 -21.99 16.93 29.97
C GLU A 288 -22.94 18.00 29.42
N LEU A 289 -22.48 18.83 28.47
CA LEU A 289 -23.31 19.86 27.82
C LEU A 289 -24.56 19.28 27.15
N LEU A 290 -24.40 18.12 26.50
CA LEU A 290 -25.48 17.42 25.81
C LEU A 290 -26.38 16.61 26.76
N ASN A 291 -25.97 16.44 28.02
CA ASN A 291 -26.64 15.62 29.01
C ASN A 291 -26.98 14.22 28.47
N CYS A 292 -25.96 13.52 27.94
CA CYS A 292 -26.13 12.28 27.19
C CYS A 292 -25.30 11.10 27.72
N ARG A 293 -24.78 11.18 28.96
CA ARG A 293 -23.87 10.17 29.54
C ARG A 293 -24.40 8.72 29.45
N GLU A 294 -25.70 8.53 29.62
CA GLU A 294 -26.36 7.21 29.54
C GLU A 294 -26.34 6.57 28.14
N TYR A 295 -26.05 7.36 27.10
CA TYR A 295 -26.01 6.92 25.70
C TYR A 295 -24.57 6.78 25.17
N LEU A 296 -23.56 6.77 26.06
CA LEU A 296 -22.15 6.78 25.65
C LEU A 296 -21.50 5.41 25.76
N LEU A 297 -20.70 5.08 24.76
CA LEU A 297 -19.80 3.94 24.75
C LEU A 297 -18.35 4.41 24.77
N PRO A 298 -17.45 3.81 25.59
CA PRO A 298 -16.05 4.20 25.60
C PRO A 298 -15.38 3.76 24.29
N ILE A 299 -14.69 4.67 23.61
CA ILE A 299 -14.11 4.41 22.29
C ILE A 299 -12.72 5.04 22.13
N ILE A 300 -11.85 4.38 21.38
CA ILE A 300 -10.61 4.98 20.87
C ILE A 300 -10.80 5.39 19.41
N PRO A 301 -10.86 6.70 19.09
CA PRO A 301 -11.09 7.16 17.72
C PRO A 301 -9.84 7.23 16.87
N LYS A 302 -8.67 7.41 17.49
CA LYS A 302 -7.36 7.61 16.84
C LYS A 302 -6.28 6.91 17.64
N GLY A 303 -5.41 6.15 16.96
CA GLY A 303 -4.32 5.41 17.61
C GLY A 303 -3.25 6.31 18.24
N SER A 304 -3.11 7.55 17.73
CA SER A 304 -2.20 8.58 18.28
C SER A 304 -2.57 9.02 19.69
N ASN A 305 -3.81 8.79 20.13
CA ASN A 305 -4.23 9.12 21.49
C ASN A 305 -3.72 8.09 22.51
N VAL A 306 -3.38 6.87 22.08
CA VAL A 306 -2.99 5.80 22.99
C VAL A 306 -1.47 5.77 23.13
N ALA A 307 -0.98 5.85 24.37
CA ALA A 307 0.43 5.78 24.71
C ALA A 307 1.13 4.50 24.18
N ASN A 308 2.46 4.48 24.22
CA ASN A 308 3.23 3.31 23.85
C ASN A 308 3.14 2.25 24.96
N LEU A 309 2.18 1.33 24.86
CA LEU A 309 1.87 0.31 25.86
C LEU A 309 1.44 -1.00 25.19
N LEU A 310 1.48 -2.09 25.95
CA LEU A 310 0.95 -3.41 25.57
C LEU A 310 -0.42 -3.66 26.19
N LEU A 311 -0.64 -3.21 27.42
CA LEU A 311 -1.84 -3.47 28.23
C LEU A 311 -2.61 -2.15 28.41
N PHE A 312 -3.74 -2.01 27.72
CA PHE A 312 -4.60 -0.83 27.84
C PHE A 312 -5.65 -1.07 28.93
N SER A 313 -5.47 -0.41 30.07
CA SER A 313 -6.28 -0.54 31.28
C SER A 313 -7.35 0.55 31.38
N LYS A 314 -8.26 0.40 32.36
CA LYS A 314 -9.26 1.43 32.67
C LYS A 314 -8.61 2.73 33.13
N ASP A 315 -7.46 2.66 33.82
CA ASP A 315 -6.72 3.84 34.25
C ASP A 315 -6.16 4.62 33.05
N ASP A 316 -5.63 3.92 32.04
CA ASP A 316 -5.18 4.55 30.79
C ASP A 316 -6.35 5.24 30.06
N PHE A 317 -7.55 4.65 30.08
CA PHE A 317 -8.75 5.28 29.51
C PHE A 317 -9.19 6.52 30.31
N ASN A 318 -9.16 6.44 31.65
CA ASN A 318 -9.52 7.54 32.53
C ASN A 318 -8.59 8.73 32.35
N GLU A 319 -7.28 8.50 32.18
CA GLU A 319 -6.31 9.56 31.87
C GLU A 319 -6.69 10.29 30.57
N LEU A 320 -7.07 9.57 29.51
CA LEU A 320 -7.53 10.20 28.26
C LEU A 320 -8.81 11.02 28.46
N ASN A 321 -9.72 10.53 29.30
CA ASN A 321 -10.96 11.21 29.64
C ASN A 321 -10.70 12.50 30.45
N GLU A 322 -9.79 12.45 31.43
CA GLU A 322 -9.36 13.60 32.24
C GLU A 322 -8.65 14.67 31.40
N LEU A 323 -7.86 14.24 30.40
CA LEU A 323 -7.27 15.12 29.38
C LEU A 323 -8.29 15.66 28.36
N ASN A 324 -9.59 15.44 28.61
CA ASN A 324 -10.72 15.85 27.78
C ASN A 324 -10.57 15.44 26.30
N LYS A 325 -9.97 14.28 26.06
CA LYS A 325 -9.88 13.71 24.71
C LYS A 325 -11.26 13.22 24.28
N LYS A 326 -11.49 13.18 22.97
CA LYS A 326 -12.69 12.56 22.39
C LYS A 326 -12.62 11.04 22.56
N VAL A 327 -13.25 10.51 23.60
CA VAL A 327 -13.20 9.08 23.95
C VAL A 327 -14.57 8.47 24.26
N TRP A 328 -15.65 9.21 24.03
CA TRP A 328 -17.02 8.75 24.24
C TRP A 328 -17.81 8.76 22.94
N MET A 329 -18.26 7.61 22.47
CA MET A 329 -19.14 7.53 21.30
C MET A 329 -20.61 7.63 21.71
N LEU A 330 -21.34 8.54 21.09
CA LEU A 330 -22.80 8.61 21.20
C LEU A 330 -23.44 7.43 20.46
N ASN A 331 -24.15 6.58 21.19
CA ASN A 331 -24.92 5.44 20.69
C ASN A 331 -26.41 5.65 20.97
N LEU A 332 -27.18 5.95 19.93
CA LEU A 332 -28.63 6.18 20.02
C LEU A 332 -29.46 5.04 19.39
N ASN A 333 -28.85 3.89 19.13
CA ASN A 333 -29.57 2.72 18.65
C ASN A 333 -30.68 2.36 19.63
N ASP A 334 -31.87 2.13 19.10
CA ASP A 334 -33.09 1.80 19.86
C ASP A 334 -33.54 2.86 20.88
N VAL A 335 -32.91 4.05 20.90
CA VAL A 335 -33.31 5.16 21.78
C VAL A 335 -34.47 5.96 21.18
N ASP A 336 -35.51 6.19 21.97
CA ASP A 336 -36.61 7.09 21.60
C ASP A 336 -36.16 8.56 21.70
N ILE A 337 -35.89 9.17 20.55
CA ILE A 337 -35.41 10.56 20.43
C ILE A 337 -36.44 11.57 20.99
N SER A 338 -37.71 11.21 21.15
CA SER A 338 -38.68 12.10 21.80
C SER A 338 -38.41 12.28 23.30
N LYS A 339 -37.69 11.35 23.94
CA LYS A 339 -37.42 11.34 25.38
C LYS A 339 -36.04 11.89 25.76
N VAL A 340 -35.14 12.06 24.80
CA VAL A 340 -33.81 12.62 25.09
C VAL A 340 -33.84 14.13 25.40
N SER A 341 -32.75 14.62 26.00
CA SER A 341 -32.59 16.02 26.42
C SER A 341 -32.81 17.03 25.27
N ARG A 342 -33.24 18.24 25.61
CA ARG A 342 -33.42 19.33 24.62
C ARG A 342 -32.10 19.68 23.91
N THR A 343 -30.98 19.64 24.63
CA THR A 343 -29.65 19.91 24.10
C THR A 343 -29.21 18.82 23.11
N LEU A 344 -29.46 17.54 23.41
CA LEU A 344 -29.17 16.44 22.47
C LEU A 344 -30.06 16.50 21.22
N LYS A 345 -31.35 16.84 21.35
CA LYS A 345 -32.23 17.07 20.18
C LYS A 345 -31.70 18.19 19.29
N ALA A 346 -31.28 19.31 19.88
CA ALA A 346 -30.70 20.42 19.14
C ALA A 346 -29.39 20.03 18.43
N TYR A 347 -28.58 19.19 19.07
CA TYR A 347 -27.35 18.62 18.49
C TYR A 347 -27.63 17.72 17.28
N LEU A 348 -28.63 16.84 17.38
CA LEU A 348 -29.07 16.01 16.24
C LEU A 348 -29.63 16.87 15.09
N ALA A 349 -30.39 17.92 15.40
CA ALA A 349 -30.87 18.86 14.40
C ALA A 349 -29.72 19.61 13.71
N LYS A 350 -28.65 19.96 14.45
CA LYS A 350 -27.42 20.52 13.89
C LYS A 350 -26.76 19.55 12.91
N GLY A 351 -26.62 18.27 13.28
CA GLY A 351 -26.06 17.26 12.37
C GLY A 351 -26.85 17.11 11.06
N LYS A 352 -28.17 17.30 11.09
CA LYS A 352 -28.99 17.36 9.86
C LYS A 352 -28.71 18.61 9.03
N ARG A 353 -28.60 19.79 9.66
CA ARG A 353 -28.25 21.05 8.98
C ARG A 353 -26.87 20.99 8.33
N ASP A 354 -25.92 20.32 8.98
CA ASP A 354 -24.56 20.08 8.47
C ASP A 354 -24.50 18.95 7.42
N GLU A 355 -25.66 18.52 6.92
CA GLU A 355 -25.84 17.47 5.90
C GLU A 355 -25.18 16.12 6.23
N LEU A 356 -24.89 15.85 7.51
CA LEU A 356 -24.27 14.58 7.92
C LEU A 356 -25.13 13.38 7.54
N HIS A 357 -26.45 13.55 7.55
CA HIS A 357 -27.44 12.54 7.14
C HIS A 357 -27.33 12.16 5.65
N LYS A 358 -26.77 13.01 4.79
CA LYS A 358 -26.56 12.73 3.36
C LYS A 358 -25.24 12.00 3.07
N ARG A 359 -24.32 11.94 4.05
CA ARG A 359 -23.04 11.25 3.87
C ARG A 359 -23.27 9.77 3.60
N TYR A 360 -22.42 9.16 2.77
CA TYR A 360 -22.58 7.79 2.26
C TYR A 360 -22.98 6.73 3.30
N LYS A 361 -22.34 6.72 4.48
CA LYS A 361 -22.67 5.74 5.53
C LYS A 361 -23.93 6.12 6.30
N CYS A 362 -24.13 7.40 6.59
CA CYS A 362 -25.27 7.90 7.34
C CYS A 362 -26.57 7.77 6.53
N GLY A 363 -26.55 8.11 5.25
CA GLY A 363 -27.72 8.10 4.36
C GLY A 363 -28.20 6.70 3.97
N LYS A 364 -27.44 5.65 4.30
CA LYS A 364 -27.83 4.25 4.11
C LYS A 364 -28.53 3.63 5.33
N ARG A 365 -28.68 4.38 6.42
CA ARG A 365 -29.31 3.91 7.66
C ARG A 365 -30.76 4.40 7.73
N ASP A 366 -31.64 3.61 8.33
CA ASP A 366 -33.04 3.99 8.54
C ASP A 366 -33.14 5.29 9.37
N ARG A 367 -32.46 5.32 10.52
CA ARG A 367 -32.13 6.55 11.23
C ARG A 367 -30.67 6.88 10.97
N TRP A 368 -30.40 8.02 10.35
CA TRP A 368 -29.05 8.41 9.94
C TRP A 368 -27.99 8.39 11.07
N HIS A 369 -28.45 8.55 12.33
CA HIS A 369 -27.65 8.56 13.54
C HIS A 369 -27.47 7.18 14.21
N ASP A 370 -28.10 6.13 13.69
CA ASP A 370 -27.95 4.77 14.23
C ASP A 370 -26.67 4.13 13.71
N VAL A 371 -25.60 4.27 14.49
CA VAL A 371 -24.29 3.73 14.12
C VAL A 371 -24.27 2.21 14.42
N PRO A 372 -24.01 1.35 13.43
CA PRO A 372 -23.88 -0.08 13.67
C PRO A 372 -22.73 -0.37 14.65
N ILE A 373 -23.05 -1.03 15.77
CA ILE A 373 -22.06 -1.37 16.79
C ILE A 373 -21.43 -2.71 16.45
N VAL A 374 -20.10 -2.73 16.42
CA VAL A 374 -19.30 -3.95 16.30
C VAL A 374 -18.73 -4.25 17.68
N SER A 375 -18.79 -5.51 18.11
CA SER A 375 -18.26 -5.93 19.41
C SER A 375 -16.77 -5.57 19.56
N SER A 376 -16.38 -5.14 20.76
CA SER A 376 -14.98 -4.98 21.11
C SER A 376 -14.27 -6.35 21.09
N GLY A 377 -12.94 -6.31 21.03
CA GLY A 377 -12.09 -7.51 21.05
C GLY A 377 -11.25 -7.58 22.32
N ASN A 378 -10.74 -8.77 22.62
CA ASN A 378 -9.73 -8.96 23.67
C ASN A 378 -8.40 -8.28 23.28
N LEU A 379 -8.14 -8.15 21.97
CA LEU A 379 -6.99 -7.46 21.40
C LEU A 379 -7.41 -6.45 20.34
N MET A 380 -6.63 -5.38 20.22
CA MET A 380 -6.78 -4.32 19.23
C MET A 380 -5.50 -4.22 18.40
N PHE A 381 -5.57 -4.58 17.12
CA PHE A 381 -4.47 -4.40 16.17
C PHE A 381 -4.66 -3.10 15.38
N TYR A 382 -3.78 -2.12 15.53
CA TYR A 382 -3.84 -0.91 14.71
C TYR A 382 -3.35 -1.21 13.29
N LYS A 383 -4.24 -1.05 12.31
CA LYS A 383 -4.00 -1.46 10.93
C LYS A 383 -2.89 -0.67 10.23
N ARG A 384 -2.53 0.51 10.75
CA ARG A 384 -1.47 1.39 10.24
C ARG A 384 -0.41 1.64 11.30
N TYR A 385 0.87 1.64 10.89
CA TYR A 385 2.01 1.82 11.77
C TYR A 385 3.20 2.45 11.07
N ASN A 386 4.09 3.06 11.84
CA ASN A 386 5.38 3.54 11.35
C ASN A 386 6.46 2.46 11.59
N ARG A 387 7.23 2.47 12.69
CA ARG A 387 8.35 1.50 12.86
C ARG A 387 7.97 0.13 13.42
N LEU A 388 6.90 0.05 14.20
CA LEU A 388 6.45 -1.18 14.84
C LEU A 388 4.91 -1.25 14.83
N PRO A 389 4.30 -2.33 14.31
CA PRO A 389 2.87 -2.59 14.44
C PRO A 389 2.45 -2.66 15.91
N ARG A 390 1.22 -2.25 16.21
CA ARG A 390 0.69 -2.21 17.58
C ARG A 390 -0.46 -3.20 17.73
N LEU A 391 -0.26 -4.21 18.57
CA LEU A 391 -1.26 -5.15 19.03
C LEU A 391 -1.41 -5.01 20.55
N ILE A 392 -2.53 -4.45 20.99
CA ILE A 392 -2.76 -4.05 22.38
C ILE A 392 -3.81 -4.95 23.03
N VAL A 393 -3.59 -5.33 24.28
CA VAL A 393 -4.59 -6.00 25.11
C VAL A 393 -5.62 -5.00 25.61
N ASN A 394 -6.89 -5.26 25.32
CA ASN A 394 -8.00 -4.40 25.68
C ASN A 394 -8.60 -4.75 27.05
N ASN A 395 -7.87 -4.48 28.13
CA ASN A 395 -8.38 -4.71 29.49
C ASN A 395 -9.44 -3.68 29.91
N ALA A 396 -9.51 -2.55 29.21
CA ALA A 396 -10.52 -1.51 29.43
C ALA A 396 -11.87 -1.80 28.76
N GLU A 397 -11.95 -2.85 27.92
CA GLU A 397 -13.15 -3.24 27.17
C GLU A 397 -13.70 -2.13 26.25
N VAL A 398 -12.81 -1.25 25.77
CA VAL A 398 -13.21 -0.12 24.92
C VAL A 398 -13.50 -0.56 23.49
N PHE A 399 -14.37 0.19 22.83
CA PHE A 399 -14.58 0.08 21.40
C PHE A 399 -13.46 0.81 20.64
N THR A 400 -13.37 0.56 19.35
CA THR A 400 -12.50 1.32 18.45
C THR A 400 -13.28 1.75 17.23
N THR A 401 -12.83 2.82 16.59
CA THR A 401 -13.21 3.10 15.21
C THR A 401 -12.53 2.09 14.27
N ASP A 402 -12.77 2.18 12.96
CA ASP A 402 -12.15 1.33 11.95
C ASP A 402 -10.62 1.46 11.84
N ILE A 403 -9.97 2.22 12.74
CA ILE A 403 -8.51 2.31 12.88
C ILE A 403 -7.86 0.99 13.32
N SER A 404 -8.62 0.06 13.91
CA SER A 404 -8.11 -1.22 14.40
C SER A 404 -8.93 -2.41 13.93
N TYR A 405 -8.29 -3.57 13.94
CA TYR A 405 -8.95 -4.87 13.92
C TYR A 405 -9.08 -5.37 15.35
N ASN A 406 -10.32 -5.66 15.74
CA ASN A 406 -10.66 -6.21 17.05
C ASN A 406 -10.67 -7.73 16.94
N ILE A 407 -9.87 -8.38 17.76
CA ILE A 407 -9.72 -9.85 17.78
C ILE A 407 -10.44 -10.38 19.01
N ARG A 408 -11.42 -11.25 18.79
CA ARG A 408 -12.15 -12.00 19.81
C ARG A 408 -11.64 -13.43 19.79
N LEU A 409 -10.89 -13.78 20.83
CA LEU A 409 -10.13 -15.02 20.86
C LEU A 409 -11.05 -16.22 21.06
N SER A 410 -10.78 -17.30 20.32
CA SER A 410 -11.39 -18.61 20.51
C SER A 410 -10.85 -19.28 21.78
N GLU A 411 -11.57 -20.30 22.25
CA GLU A 411 -11.10 -21.17 23.32
C GLU A 411 -9.71 -21.75 22.98
N GLY A 412 -8.80 -21.75 23.96
CA GLY A 412 -7.42 -22.19 23.78
C GLY A 412 -6.39 -21.07 23.66
N TYR A 413 -6.81 -19.82 23.41
CA TYR A 413 -5.93 -18.64 23.41
C TYR A 413 -6.23 -17.70 24.58
N ASP A 414 -5.23 -16.93 25.02
CA ASP A 414 -5.41 -15.80 25.93
C ASP A 414 -4.75 -14.54 25.38
N SER A 415 -5.34 -13.39 25.67
CA SER A 415 -4.90 -12.10 25.14
C SER A 415 -3.48 -11.73 25.57
N LEU A 416 -3.10 -11.99 26.83
CA LEU A 416 -1.78 -11.67 27.35
C LEU A 416 -0.67 -12.40 26.59
N SER A 417 -0.85 -13.71 26.36
CA SER A 417 0.12 -14.54 25.67
C SER A 417 0.15 -14.24 24.17
N VAL A 418 -0.99 -14.04 23.51
CA VAL A 418 -1.03 -13.66 22.09
C VAL A 418 -0.33 -12.31 21.88
N ALA A 419 -0.64 -11.31 22.72
CA ALA A 419 0.00 -10.01 22.63
C ALA A 419 1.51 -10.10 22.84
N PHE A 420 1.97 -10.88 23.83
CA PHE A 420 3.40 -11.12 24.03
C PHE A 420 4.06 -11.79 22.83
N CYS A 421 3.48 -12.89 22.35
CA CYS A 421 4.00 -13.65 21.22
C CYS A 421 4.00 -12.87 19.91
N PHE A 422 3.16 -11.85 19.73
CA PHE A 422 3.13 -11.05 18.50
C PHE A 422 4.43 -10.27 18.24
N TYR A 423 5.10 -9.81 19.30
CA TYR A 423 6.27 -8.94 19.20
C TYR A 423 7.59 -9.71 19.05
N ASN A 424 7.61 -10.74 18.21
CA ASN A 424 8.81 -11.52 17.86
C ASN A 424 9.30 -11.15 16.46
N SER A 425 10.57 -11.46 16.15
CA SER A 425 11.21 -11.12 14.89
C SER A 425 10.51 -11.70 13.66
N LEU A 426 9.98 -12.92 13.71
CA LEU A 426 9.25 -13.50 12.58
C LEU A 426 7.95 -12.75 12.30
N THR A 427 7.07 -12.60 13.30
CA THR A 427 5.76 -11.96 13.10
C THR A 427 5.91 -10.50 12.67
N ILE A 428 6.84 -9.75 13.26
CA ILE A 428 7.09 -8.36 12.85
C ILE A 428 7.69 -8.29 11.44
N THR A 429 8.55 -9.22 11.04
CA THR A 429 9.03 -9.31 9.65
C THR A 429 7.88 -9.65 8.70
N LEU A 430 6.98 -10.55 9.09
CA LEU A 430 5.79 -10.89 8.31
C LEU A 430 4.84 -9.70 8.16
N CYS A 431 4.80 -8.77 9.12
CA CYS A 431 4.04 -7.54 8.95
C CYS A 431 4.58 -6.71 7.78
N GLU A 432 5.90 -6.58 7.63
CA GLU A 432 6.51 -5.88 6.50
C GLU A 432 6.35 -6.65 5.17
N TYR A 433 6.55 -7.98 5.20
CA TYR A 433 6.43 -8.86 4.03
C TYR A 433 5.01 -8.89 3.45
N ASN A 434 3.99 -8.91 4.32
CA ASN A 434 2.58 -8.95 3.91
C ASN A 434 1.97 -7.56 3.77
N GLY A 435 2.55 -6.54 4.41
CA GLY A 435 2.04 -5.18 4.44
C GLY A 435 2.09 -4.47 3.10
N ARG A 436 1.51 -3.28 3.09
CA ARG A 436 1.65 -2.28 2.04
C ARG A 436 2.24 -1.04 2.69
N PHE A 437 2.85 -0.18 1.90
CA PHE A 437 3.25 1.12 2.39
C PHE A 437 2.86 2.25 1.47
N TYR A 438 2.68 3.42 2.07
CA TYR A 438 2.26 4.64 1.40
C TYR A 438 3.26 5.77 1.67
N GLY A 439 3.02 6.93 1.07
CA GLY A 439 3.85 8.12 1.26
C GLY A 439 4.19 8.39 2.73
N GLY A 440 5.40 8.90 2.97
CA GLY A 440 5.96 9.07 4.32
C GLY A 440 6.30 7.76 5.03
N GLY A 441 6.27 6.63 4.31
CA GLY A 441 6.65 5.32 4.82
C GLY A 441 5.63 4.69 5.75
N VAL A 442 4.36 5.10 5.75
CA VAL A 442 3.35 4.48 6.63
C VAL A 442 3.03 3.06 6.16
N GLY A 443 3.24 2.06 7.02
CA GLY A 443 2.84 0.68 6.78
C GLY A 443 1.36 0.44 7.08
N GLU A 444 0.68 -0.35 6.26
CA GLU A 444 -0.71 -0.79 6.45
C GLU A 444 -0.85 -2.29 6.17
N LEU A 445 -1.63 -2.98 6.99
CA LEU A 445 -2.07 -4.34 6.74
C LEU A 445 -3.59 -4.34 6.56
N VAL A 446 -4.09 -4.82 5.41
CA VAL A 446 -5.53 -5.06 5.23
C VAL A 446 -5.96 -6.34 5.97
N PRO A 447 -7.27 -6.63 6.15
CA PRO A 447 -7.69 -7.75 6.98
C PRO A 447 -7.16 -9.11 6.53
N SER A 448 -7.07 -9.37 5.23
CA SER A 448 -6.53 -10.62 4.69
C SER A 448 -5.03 -10.78 4.95
N GLU A 449 -4.27 -9.68 4.82
CA GLU A 449 -2.81 -9.65 5.05
C GLU A 449 -2.50 -9.79 6.56
N PHE A 450 -3.31 -9.18 7.43
CA PHE A 450 -3.19 -9.37 8.88
C PHE A 450 -3.52 -10.82 9.29
N LYS A 451 -4.57 -11.40 8.70
CA LYS A 451 -4.99 -12.79 8.98
C LYS A 451 -3.96 -13.84 8.54
N SER A 452 -3.12 -13.54 7.56
CA SER A 452 -2.08 -14.46 7.07
C SER A 452 -0.77 -14.41 7.86
N LEU A 453 -0.65 -13.55 8.87
CA LEU A 453 0.53 -13.51 9.72
C LEU A 453 0.62 -14.78 10.57
N ALA A 454 1.83 -15.33 10.72
CA ALA A 454 2.11 -16.42 11.63
C ALA A 454 2.60 -15.89 12.98
N ILE A 455 2.15 -16.52 14.08
CA ILE A 455 2.52 -16.20 15.45
C ILE A 455 3.00 -17.48 16.16
N PRO A 456 4.22 -17.47 16.73
CA PRO A 456 4.74 -18.57 17.55
C PRO A 456 4.07 -18.59 18.93
N TYR A 457 2.78 -18.94 18.94
CA TYR A 457 1.97 -18.89 20.16
C TYR A 457 2.47 -19.90 21.20
N LYS A 458 2.69 -19.40 22.41
CA LYS A 458 2.96 -20.17 23.64
C LYS A 458 2.22 -19.51 24.78
N ARG A 459 1.82 -20.26 25.80
CA ARG A 459 1.28 -19.66 27.04
C ARG A 459 2.41 -18.93 27.77
N ILE A 460 2.19 -17.66 28.11
CA ILE A 460 3.20 -16.79 28.72
C ILE A 460 2.77 -16.41 30.13
N HIS A 461 3.67 -16.56 31.09
CA HIS A 461 3.43 -16.16 32.47
C HIS A 461 3.24 -14.63 32.59
N LYS A 462 2.24 -14.19 33.36
CA LYS A 462 1.83 -12.77 33.51
C LYS A 462 2.99 -11.81 33.84
N ASN A 463 3.99 -12.25 34.61
CA ASN A 463 5.15 -11.41 34.95
C ASN A 463 6.00 -11.03 33.72
N ARG A 464 6.13 -11.95 32.74
CA ARG A 464 6.86 -11.66 31.49
C ARG A 464 6.12 -10.65 30.63
N VAL A 465 4.78 -10.74 30.60
CA VAL A 465 3.90 -9.79 29.91
C VAL A 465 3.97 -8.41 30.54
N LYS A 466 3.92 -8.32 31.88
CA LYS A 466 4.12 -7.06 32.60
C LYS A 466 5.49 -6.42 32.33
N LYS A 467 6.56 -7.23 32.23
CA LYS A 467 7.88 -6.74 31.85
C LYS A 467 7.86 -6.14 30.43
N LEU A 468 7.23 -6.81 29.47
CA LEU A 468 7.11 -6.31 28.10
C LEU A 468 6.30 -5.00 28.05
N ASP A 469 5.18 -4.92 28.77
CA ASP A 469 4.40 -3.67 28.88
C ASP A 469 5.23 -2.51 29.41
N ARG A 470 6.04 -2.75 30.46
CA ARG A 470 6.98 -1.76 30.99
C ARG A 470 8.01 -1.33 29.94
N MET A 471 8.57 -2.27 29.18
CA MET A 471 9.51 -1.94 28.10
C MET A 471 8.89 -1.00 27.05
N PHE A 472 7.61 -1.17 26.71
CA PHE A 472 6.91 -0.23 25.83
C PHE A 472 6.74 1.15 26.46
N ARG A 473 6.27 1.20 27.71
CA ARG A 473 6.02 2.47 28.42
C ARG A 473 7.30 3.27 28.66
N ASP A 474 8.42 2.58 28.92
CA ASP A 474 9.75 3.17 29.10
C ASP A 474 10.44 3.50 27.75
N ASN A 475 9.77 3.26 26.61
CA ASN A 475 10.29 3.46 25.26
C ASN A 475 11.63 2.75 24.99
N ILE A 476 11.78 1.53 25.52
CA ILE A 476 12.90 0.66 25.22
C ILE A 476 12.99 0.40 23.71
N SER A 477 14.21 0.21 23.21
CA SER A 477 14.45 0.03 21.79
C SER A 477 13.67 -1.16 21.23
N ILE A 478 13.23 -1.05 19.97
CA ILE A 478 12.51 -2.14 19.30
C ILE A 478 13.38 -3.40 19.25
N GLN A 479 14.70 -3.26 19.04
CA GLN A 479 15.61 -4.41 18.98
C GLN A 479 15.65 -5.16 20.31
N ASP A 480 15.67 -4.46 21.45
CA ASP A 480 15.67 -5.09 22.77
C ASP A 480 14.34 -5.76 23.09
N ILE A 481 13.22 -5.16 22.65
CA ILE A 481 11.89 -5.78 22.74
C ILE A 481 11.87 -7.10 21.96
N LEU A 482 12.28 -7.09 20.69
CA LEU A 482 12.32 -8.30 19.86
C LEU A 482 13.24 -9.36 20.47
N THR A 483 14.45 -8.98 20.87
CA THR A 483 15.43 -9.89 21.48
C THR A 483 14.87 -10.56 22.74
N TYR A 484 14.20 -9.80 23.61
CA TYR A 484 13.56 -10.34 24.80
C TYR A 484 12.46 -11.35 24.45
N VAL A 485 11.56 -11.01 23.52
CA VAL A 485 10.46 -11.91 23.12
C VAL A 485 10.99 -13.15 22.38
N ASP A 486 11.92 -12.98 21.45
CA ASP A 486 12.54 -14.05 20.66
C ASP A 486 13.20 -15.10 21.55
N SER A 487 13.91 -14.68 22.60
CA SER A 487 14.53 -15.59 23.58
C SER A 487 13.55 -16.54 24.28
N ILE A 488 12.25 -16.22 24.24
CA ILE A 488 11.18 -16.99 24.88
C ILE A 488 10.35 -17.76 23.84
N VAL A 489 9.96 -17.10 22.74
CA VAL A 489 8.98 -17.65 21.81
C VAL A 489 9.60 -18.29 20.58
N LEU A 490 10.81 -17.88 20.18
CA LEU A 490 11.57 -18.41 19.04
C LEU A 490 12.85 -19.15 19.49
N SER A 491 12.89 -19.64 20.72
CA SER A 491 14.06 -20.33 21.31
C SER A 491 14.52 -21.57 20.55
N ASP A 492 13.69 -22.10 19.66
CA ASP A 492 13.93 -23.28 18.82
C ASP A 492 14.49 -22.91 17.42
N LEU A 493 14.62 -21.62 17.10
CA LEU A 493 15.30 -21.17 15.88
C LEU A 493 16.79 -21.00 16.13
N SER A 494 17.58 -21.26 15.09
CA SER A 494 19.02 -21.00 15.12
C SER A 494 19.33 -19.51 15.13
N ILE A 495 20.51 -19.14 15.64
CA ILE A 495 21.02 -17.76 15.58
C ILE A 495 21.06 -17.25 14.13
N THR A 496 21.41 -18.12 13.19
CA THR A 496 21.44 -17.80 11.75
C THR A 496 20.05 -17.42 11.22
N GLU A 497 19.00 -18.17 11.58
CA GLU A 497 17.63 -17.86 11.18
C GLU A 497 17.14 -16.54 11.80
N LEU A 498 17.45 -16.29 13.09
CA LEU A 498 17.09 -15.04 13.76
C LEU A 498 17.79 -13.83 13.12
N ASN A 499 19.08 -13.96 12.79
CA ASN A 499 19.83 -12.93 12.09
C ASN A 499 19.27 -12.68 10.68
N ALA A 500 18.88 -13.73 9.96
CA ALA A 500 18.25 -13.60 8.66
C ALA A 500 16.91 -12.84 8.74
N LEU A 501 16.06 -13.13 9.73
CA LEU A 501 14.82 -12.38 9.96
C LEU A 501 15.10 -10.88 10.23
N LYS A 502 16.13 -10.58 11.02
CA LYS A 502 16.55 -9.19 11.27
C LYS A 502 16.96 -8.48 9.98
N ILE A 503 17.82 -9.09 9.17
CA ILE A 503 18.29 -8.53 7.89
C ILE A 503 17.12 -8.30 6.93
N ILE A 504 16.22 -9.28 6.80
CA ILE A 504 15.01 -9.18 5.96
C ILE A 504 14.16 -7.99 6.41
N ARG A 505 13.93 -7.83 7.71
CA ARG A 505 13.17 -6.69 8.25
C ARG A 505 13.86 -5.37 7.97
N GLU A 506 15.19 -5.29 8.12
CA GLU A 506 15.96 -4.08 7.85
C GLU A 506 15.85 -3.64 6.40
N LYS A 507 15.96 -4.57 5.43
CA LYS A 507 15.71 -4.29 4.00
C LYS A 507 14.36 -3.62 3.77
N TYR A 508 13.30 -4.16 4.39
CA TYR A 508 11.97 -3.58 4.28
C TYR A 508 11.84 -2.20 4.92
N LEU A 509 12.44 -1.99 6.09
CA LEU A 509 12.42 -0.71 6.79
C LEU A 509 13.19 0.36 6.03
N ILE A 510 14.38 0.04 5.50
CA ILE A 510 15.19 0.96 4.69
C ILE A 510 14.39 1.41 3.47
N ARG A 511 13.81 0.47 2.72
CA ARG A 511 12.97 0.77 1.56
C ARG A 511 11.78 1.67 1.92
N ARG A 512 11.08 1.34 3.00
CA ARG A 512 9.83 2.03 3.37
C ARG A 512 10.06 3.41 3.97
N LEU A 513 11.05 3.55 4.83
CA LEU A 513 11.32 4.77 5.58
C LEU A 513 12.28 5.72 4.87
N LYS A 514 12.91 5.27 3.77
CA LYS A 514 13.77 6.07 2.89
C LYS A 514 14.72 6.96 3.68
N SER A 515 15.61 6.34 4.46
CA SER A 515 16.70 6.98 5.21
C SER A 515 16.42 8.42 5.66
N GLN A 516 15.32 8.67 6.36
CA GLN A 516 15.22 9.83 7.24
C GLN A 516 16.11 9.55 8.46
N TYR A 517 17.42 9.71 8.28
CA TYR A 517 18.36 9.81 9.38
C TYR A 517 18.49 11.26 9.82
#